data_AF-A0A9X2GBH2-F1
#
_entry.id   AF-A0A9X2GBH2-F1
#
_cell.length_a   1.000
_cell.length_b   1.000
_cell.length_c   1.000
_cell.angle_alpha   90.00
_cell.angle_beta   90.00
_cell.angle_gamma   90.00
#
_symmetry.space_group_name_H-M   'P 1'
#
loop_
_entity.id
_entity.type
_entity.pdbx_description
1 polymer ?
#
loop_
_entity_poly.entity_id
_entity_poly.type
_entity_poly.pdbx_seq_one_letter_code
_entity_poly.pdbx_strand_id
1 'polypeptide(L)'
;MTLGDQPPPPAVFTRAAQSLRRAEVRPEIELEDLPAPQRLAPYSAAIGASVYRDDDELAVGRLILLYDPDGQRGWEGPFRLVAYVRADMEPEITSDPLLGPVAWSWLTEALDAHQADYSAAGGTVTRAVSEGFGNKADDPVTTELELRASWSPAQEDLSGHVAAWCDLMCLAAGIPPLPPDVAALPRRRDDPESDRTK
;
A
#
# COMPACT_ATOMS: atom_id res chain seq x y z
N MET A 1 8.95 -33.24 -0.79
CA MET A 1 9.63 -32.18 -0.02
C MET A 1 8.62 -31.70 1.00
N THR A 2 8.78 -32.15 2.25
CA THR A 2 7.92 -31.82 3.37
C THR A 2 7.93 -30.30 3.60
N LEU A 3 6.77 -29.68 3.82
CA LEU A 3 6.69 -28.36 4.47
C LEU A 3 7.40 -28.53 5.81
N GLY A 4 8.69 -28.22 5.84
CA GLY A 4 9.50 -28.29 7.04
C GLY A 4 8.95 -27.30 8.04
N ASP A 5 8.76 -27.78 9.26
CA ASP A 5 8.37 -27.07 10.47
C ASP A 5 9.11 -25.72 10.56
N GLN A 6 8.49 -24.66 10.02
CA GLN A 6 9.05 -23.33 10.15
C GLN A 6 8.90 -22.92 11.61
N PRO A 7 9.99 -22.51 12.29
CA PRO A 7 9.90 -22.11 13.68
C PRO A 7 8.89 -20.96 13.80
N PRO A 8 8.12 -20.91 14.92
CA PRO A 8 7.08 -19.91 15.10
C PRO A 8 7.65 -18.50 14.87
N PRO A 9 6.84 -17.56 14.36
CA PRO A 9 7.33 -16.23 14.03
C PRO A 9 7.93 -15.53 15.26
N PRO A 10 9.11 -14.89 15.15
CA PRO A 10 9.71 -14.16 16.24
C PRO A 10 8.79 -13.05 16.77
N ALA A 11 8.92 -12.73 18.06
CA ALA A 11 8.08 -11.71 18.70
C ALA A 11 8.22 -10.34 18.02
N VAL A 12 9.42 -9.99 17.56
CA VAL A 12 9.70 -8.76 16.80
C VAL A 12 8.90 -8.70 15.51
N PHE A 13 8.90 -9.77 14.71
CA PHE A 13 8.08 -9.86 13.50
C PHE A 13 6.59 -9.82 13.82
N THR A 14 6.16 -10.50 14.90
CA THR A 14 4.75 -10.53 15.30
C THR A 14 4.24 -9.13 15.67
N ARG A 15 5.04 -8.33 16.39
CA ARG A 15 4.70 -6.94 16.71
C ARG A 15 4.63 -6.07 15.45
N ALA A 16 5.63 -6.17 14.58
CA ALA A 16 5.66 -5.44 13.32
C ALA A 16 4.43 -5.78 12.45
N ALA A 17 4.11 -7.07 12.28
CA ALA A 17 2.94 -7.53 11.53
C ALA A 17 1.61 -7.07 12.18
N GLN A 18 1.54 -6.92 13.49
CA GLN A 18 0.37 -6.35 14.16
C GLN A 18 0.22 -4.84 13.89
N SER A 19 1.32 -4.09 13.81
CA SER A 19 1.27 -2.66 13.50
C SER A 19 0.74 -2.38 12.08
N LEU A 20 0.93 -3.31 11.13
CA LEU A 20 0.33 -3.22 9.80
C LEU A 20 -1.20 -3.16 9.84
N ARG A 21 -1.81 -3.95 10.73
CA ARG A 21 -3.27 -4.13 10.82
C ARG A 21 -3.99 -3.09 11.66
N ARG A 22 -3.24 -2.35 12.48
CA ARG A 22 -3.79 -1.38 13.46
C ARG A 22 -3.72 0.05 12.98
N ALA A 23 -3.21 0.30 11.77
CA ALA A 23 -3.16 1.63 11.22
C ALA A 23 -4.59 2.18 11.09
N GLU A 24 -4.84 3.34 11.71
CA GLU A 24 -6.06 4.09 11.47
C GLU A 24 -5.97 4.72 10.09
N VAL A 25 -6.90 4.35 9.22
CA VAL A 25 -6.97 4.88 7.86
C VAL A 25 -8.15 5.82 7.70
N ARG A 26 -7.99 6.75 6.77
CA ARG A 26 -9.02 7.70 6.34
C ARG A 26 -10.20 6.98 5.67
N PRO A 27 -11.41 7.58 5.66
CA PRO A 27 -12.65 6.89 5.27
C PRO A 27 -12.73 6.48 3.80
N GLU A 28 -11.85 7.02 2.95
CA GLU A 28 -11.73 6.63 1.54
C GLU A 28 -10.95 5.33 1.36
N ILE A 29 -10.28 4.82 2.39
CA ILE A 29 -9.44 3.63 2.32
C ILE A 29 -10.12 2.45 3.01
N GLU A 30 -10.18 1.34 2.32
CA GLU A 30 -10.53 0.05 2.90
C GLU A 30 -9.28 -0.84 2.95
N LEU A 31 -8.93 -1.29 4.16
CA LEU A 31 -7.82 -2.23 4.38
C LEU A 31 -8.34 -3.67 4.42
N GLU A 32 -7.57 -4.59 3.83
CA GLU A 32 -7.82 -6.03 3.91
C GLU A 32 -6.56 -6.83 4.24
N ASP A 33 -6.73 -7.97 4.90
CA ASP A 33 -5.66 -8.93 5.10
C ASP A 33 -5.41 -9.71 3.81
N LEU A 34 -4.16 -9.79 3.36
CA LEU A 34 -3.76 -10.55 2.18
C LEU A 34 -2.92 -11.78 2.55
N PRO A 35 -2.98 -12.86 1.75
CA PRO A 35 -2.06 -13.97 1.91
C PRO A 35 -0.63 -13.48 1.65
N ALA A 36 0.26 -13.71 2.62
CA ALA A 36 1.64 -13.28 2.49
C ALA A 36 2.36 -14.07 1.40
N PRO A 37 3.22 -13.42 0.58
CA PRO A 37 3.99 -14.10 -0.43
C PRO A 37 4.94 -15.10 0.21
N GLN A 38 5.02 -16.26 -0.42
CA GLN A 38 5.87 -17.35 0.03
C GLN A 38 7.27 -17.20 -0.58
N ARG A 39 8.31 -17.61 0.16
CA ARG A 39 9.71 -17.76 -0.31
C ARG A 39 10.52 -16.48 -0.53
N LEU A 40 9.99 -15.29 -0.26
CA LEU A 40 10.78 -14.04 -0.32
C LEU A 40 11.63 -13.83 0.94
N ALA A 41 11.15 -14.30 2.08
CA ALA A 41 11.85 -14.26 3.37
C ALA A 41 11.33 -15.41 4.25
N PRO A 42 12.05 -15.76 5.34
CA PRO A 42 11.58 -16.76 6.31
C PRO A 42 10.23 -16.40 6.93
N TYR A 43 9.93 -15.11 7.10
CA TYR A 43 8.67 -14.63 7.63
C TYR A 43 8.12 -13.49 6.78
N SER A 44 6.83 -13.52 6.49
CA SER A 44 6.16 -12.50 5.70
C SER A 44 4.73 -12.25 6.16
N ALA A 45 4.28 -11.01 6.00
CA ALA A 45 2.89 -10.58 6.20
C ALA A 45 2.51 -9.62 5.07
N ALA A 46 1.22 -9.51 4.74
CA ALA A 46 0.76 -8.61 3.70
C ALA A 46 -0.61 -8.03 4.03
N ILE A 47 -0.81 -6.77 3.67
CA ILE A 47 -2.10 -6.09 3.66
C ILE A 47 -2.38 -5.54 2.28
N GLY A 48 -3.65 -5.50 1.92
CA GLY A 48 -4.20 -4.84 0.74
C GLY A 48 -4.93 -3.57 1.14
N ALA A 49 -5.05 -2.66 0.18
CA ALA A 49 -5.89 -1.49 0.33
C ALA A 49 -6.55 -1.11 -1.00
N SER A 50 -7.77 -0.63 -0.92
CA SER A 50 -8.47 0.02 -2.02
C SER A 50 -8.88 1.44 -1.59
N VAL A 51 -8.78 2.38 -2.52
CA VAL A 51 -9.16 3.78 -2.34
C VAL A 51 -10.41 4.06 -3.17
N TYR A 52 -11.45 4.59 -2.52
CA TYR A 52 -12.76 4.84 -3.14
C TYR A 52 -13.15 6.32 -3.10
N ARG A 53 -13.91 6.75 -4.12
CA ARG A 53 -14.67 8.01 -4.12
C ARG A 53 -16.02 7.75 -4.78
N ASP A 54 -17.12 8.07 -4.11
CA ASP A 54 -18.48 7.91 -4.65
C ASP A 54 -18.73 6.49 -5.22
N ASP A 55 -18.24 5.46 -4.52
CA ASP A 55 -18.27 4.02 -4.88
C ASP A 55 -17.34 3.60 -6.05
N ASP A 56 -16.62 4.53 -6.68
CA ASP A 56 -15.61 4.21 -7.69
C ASP A 56 -14.25 3.87 -7.04
N GLU A 57 -13.66 2.72 -7.40
CA GLU A 57 -12.32 2.33 -6.98
C GLU A 57 -11.27 3.08 -7.81
N LEU A 58 -10.55 4.01 -7.19
CA LEU A 58 -9.60 4.88 -7.86
C LEU A 58 -8.17 4.36 -7.81
N ALA A 59 -7.83 3.65 -6.74
CA ALA A 59 -6.51 3.06 -6.57
C ALA A 59 -6.57 1.79 -5.73
N VAL A 60 -5.63 0.89 -6.01
CA VAL A 60 -5.40 -0.34 -5.25
C VAL A 60 -3.94 -0.46 -4.90
N GLY A 61 -3.66 -1.08 -3.76
CA GLY A 61 -2.29 -1.33 -3.36
C GLY A 61 -2.11 -2.61 -2.57
N ARG A 62 -0.84 -2.99 -2.46
CA ARG A 62 -0.40 -4.06 -1.55
C ARG A 62 0.85 -3.61 -0.83
N LEU A 63 0.89 -3.84 0.48
CA LEU A 63 2.08 -3.65 1.30
C LEU A 63 2.48 -4.98 1.91
N ILE A 64 3.70 -5.41 1.61
CA ILE A 64 4.27 -6.67 2.07
C ILE A 64 5.39 -6.36 3.06
N LEU A 65 5.28 -6.92 4.26
CA LEU A 65 6.34 -7.00 5.24
C LEU A 65 7.11 -8.30 5.04
N LEU A 66 8.42 -8.19 4.86
CA LEU A 66 9.36 -9.29 4.86
C LEU A 66 10.28 -9.17 6.07
N TYR A 67 10.60 -10.29 6.69
CA TYR A 67 11.53 -10.35 7.81
C TYR A 67 12.46 -11.55 7.71
N ASP A 68 13.75 -11.26 7.85
CA ASP A 68 14.83 -12.22 7.87
C ASP A 68 15.78 -11.85 9.03
N PRO A 69 15.87 -12.66 10.11
CA PRO A 69 16.70 -12.33 11.25
C PRO A 69 18.20 -12.23 10.91
N ASP A 70 18.63 -12.93 9.85
CA ASP A 70 20.01 -12.89 9.37
C ASP A 70 20.25 -11.77 8.34
N GLY A 71 19.17 -11.07 7.94
CA GLY A 71 19.17 -10.03 6.92
C GLY A 71 19.33 -10.59 5.49
N GLN A 72 19.13 -9.72 4.50
CA GLN A 72 19.35 -10.05 3.09
C GLN A 72 20.16 -8.97 2.39
N ARG A 73 20.84 -9.33 1.30
CA ARG A 73 21.62 -8.37 0.52
C ARG A 73 20.71 -7.25 -0.03
N GLY A 74 21.12 -6.00 0.22
CA GLY A 74 20.36 -4.82 -0.19
C GLY A 74 19.29 -4.39 0.83
N TRP A 75 19.15 -5.12 1.94
CA TRP A 75 18.39 -4.67 3.09
C TRP A 75 19.34 -4.02 4.09
N GLU A 76 18.87 -2.97 4.74
CA GLU A 76 19.57 -2.30 5.83
C GLU A 76 18.81 -2.57 7.12
N GLY A 77 19.04 -3.75 7.68
CA GLY A 77 18.30 -4.29 8.82
C GLY A 77 17.55 -5.59 8.48
N PRO A 78 16.82 -6.16 9.46
CA PRO A 78 16.16 -7.45 9.30
C PRO A 78 14.80 -7.36 8.59
N PHE A 79 14.30 -6.15 8.35
CA PHE A 79 13.01 -5.89 7.73
C PHE A 79 13.14 -5.31 6.32
N ARG A 80 12.15 -5.64 5.49
CA ARG A 80 11.91 -4.99 4.20
C ARG A 80 10.42 -4.82 3.98
N LEU A 81 10.03 -3.60 3.63
CA LEU A 81 8.70 -3.33 3.10
C LEU A 81 8.78 -3.32 1.58
N VAL A 82 7.78 -3.93 0.94
CA VAL A 82 7.59 -3.92 -0.51
C VAL A 82 6.19 -3.41 -0.79
N ALA A 83 6.09 -2.29 -1.49
CA ALA A 83 4.85 -1.63 -1.83
C ALA A 83 4.55 -1.76 -3.32
N TYR A 84 3.27 -2.00 -3.62
CA TYR A 84 2.66 -1.89 -4.93
C TYR A 84 1.49 -0.92 -4.81
N VAL A 85 1.39 0.03 -5.75
CA VAL A 85 0.23 0.91 -5.92
C VAL A 85 -0.09 0.97 -7.40
N ARG A 86 -1.37 0.84 -7.74
CA ARG A 86 -1.92 1.10 -9.06
C ARG A 86 -3.06 2.10 -8.90
N ALA A 87 -3.08 3.13 -9.71
CA ALA A 87 -4.17 4.11 -9.73
C ALA A 87 -4.57 4.42 -11.17
N ASP A 88 -5.87 4.59 -11.38
CA ASP A 88 -6.42 5.08 -12.64
C ASP A 88 -6.14 6.58 -12.73
N MET A 89 -5.69 7.04 -13.90
CA MET A 89 -5.23 8.41 -14.10
C MET A 89 -5.96 9.09 -15.24
N GLU A 90 -6.09 10.41 -15.13
CA GLU A 90 -6.52 11.24 -16.25
C GLU A 90 -5.43 11.25 -17.34
N PRO A 91 -5.79 11.10 -18.63
CA PRO A 91 -4.82 11.03 -19.72
C PRO A 91 -3.84 12.21 -19.78
N GLU A 92 -4.32 13.41 -19.48
CA GLU A 92 -3.53 14.64 -19.45
C GLU A 92 -2.39 14.56 -18.43
N ILE A 93 -2.65 13.99 -17.25
CA ILE A 93 -1.67 13.81 -16.17
C ILE A 93 -0.61 12.79 -16.60
N THR A 94 -1.02 11.66 -17.18
CA THR A 94 -0.11 10.58 -17.59
C THR A 94 0.92 11.04 -18.64
N SER A 95 0.54 12.02 -19.46
CA SER A 95 1.41 12.60 -20.49
C SER A 95 2.53 13.50 -19.94
N ASP A 96 2.41 13.99 -18.70
CA ASP A 96 3.39 14.91 -18.10
C ASP A 96 4.73 14.17 -17.83
N PRO A 97 5.86 14.55 -18.45
CA PRO A 97 7.15 13.90 -18.22
C PRO A 97 7.60 13.89 -16.75
N LEU A 98 7.10 14.79 -15.89
CA LEU A 98 7.44 14.90 -14.48
C LEU A 98 6.64 13.98 -13.55
N LEU A 99 5.55 13.33 -14.03
CA LEU A 99 4.72 12.46 -13.18
C LEU A 99 5.52 11.35 -12.47
N GLY A 100 6.63 10.89 -13.04
CA GLY A 100 7.47 9.83 -12.46
C GLY A 100 8.20 10.32 -11.22
N PRO A 101 9.06 11.35 -11.35
CA PRO A 101 9.68 12.02 -10.20
C PRO A 101 8.67 12.51 -9.15
N VAL A 102 7.54 13.07 -9.57
CA VAL A 102 6.49 13.56 -8.65
C VAL A 102 5.81 12.41 -7.90
N ALA A 103 5.44 11.33 -8.59
CA ALA A 103 4.87 10.16 -7.94
C ALA A 103 5.84 9.47 -6.97
N TRP A 104 7.13 9.49 -7.30
CA TRP A 104 8.15 9.03 -6.36
C TRP A 104 8.25 9.95 -5.13
N SER A 105 8.15 11.27 -5.31
CA SER A 105 8.19 12.23 -4.20
C SER A 105 7.01 12.08 -3.26
N TRP A 106 5.82 11.72 -3.77
CA TRP A 106 4.65 11.40 -2.92
C TRP A 106 4.97 10.32 -1.88
N LEU A 107 5.70 9.27 -2.26
CA LEU A 107 6.11 8.23 -1.30
C LEU A 107 7.10 8.77 -0.27
N THR A 108 8.17 9.44 -0.72
CA THR A 108 9.24 9.88 0.19
C THR A 108 8.76 10.99 1.13
N GLU A 109 7.96 11.94 0.63
CA GLU A 109 7.38 13.01 1.43
C GLU A 109 6.36 12.47 2.42
N ALA A 110 5.56 11.47 2.05
CA ALA A 110 4.64 10.83 2.97
C ALA A 110 5.38 10.07 4.09
N LEU A 111 6.47 9.36 3.76
CA LEU A 111 7.32 8.72 4.76
C LEU A 111 7.92 9.74 5.74
N ASP A 112 8.41 10.87 5.23
CA ASP A 112 8.95 11.96 6.05
C ASP A 112 7.87 12.61 6.94
N ALA A 113 6.67 12.85 6.39
CA ALA A 113 5.55 13.45 7.11
C ALA A 113 5.07 12.60 8.30
N HIS A 114 5.12 11.27 8.15
CA HIS A 114 4.78 10.30 9.21
C HIS A 114 5.97 9.94 10.10
N GLN A 115 7.13 10.60 9.92
CA GLN A 115 8.37 10.32 10.67
C GLN A 115 8.77 8.83 10.58
N ALA A 116 8.47 8.21 9.44
CA ALA A 116 8.64 6.78 9.21
C ALA A 116 10.06 6.52 8.72
N ASP A 117 11.03 6.56 9.64
CA ASP A 117 12.45 6.42 9.35
C ASP A 117 12.75 5.19 8.49
N TYR A 118 13.44 5.40 7.36
CA TYR A 118 13.74 4.35 6.41
C TYR A 118 15.12 4.51 5.77
N SER A 119 15.58 3.42 5.15
CA SER A 119 16.77 3.43 4.31
C SER A 119 16.65 2.45 3.15
N ALA A 120 17.66 2.44 2.28
CA ALA A 120 17.73 1.59 1.09
C ALA A 120 16.44 1.60 0.24
N ALA A 121 15.79 2.77 0.13
CA ALA A 121 14.60 2.93 -0.69
C ALA A 121 14.94 2.88 -2.18
N GLY A 122 14.11 2.18 -2.94
CA GLY A 122 14.22 2.12 -4.39
C GLY A 122 12.96 1.54 -5.00
N GLY A 123 12.76 1.82 -6.28
CA GLY A 123 11.54 1.43 -6.95
C GLY A 123 11.48 1.89 -8.40
N THR A 124 10.29 1.71 -8.97
CA THR A 124 9.94 2.12 -10.33
C THR A 124 8.57 2.76 -10.32
N VAL A 125 8.41 3.81 -11.12
CA VAL A 125 7.12 4.37 -11.48
C VAL A 125 6.90 4.08 -12.96
N THR A 126 5.83 3.37 -13.28
CA THR A 126 5.42 3.00 -14.63
C THR A 126 4.15 3.75 -14.98
N ARG A 127 4.08 4.25 -16.20
CA ARG A 127 2.88 4.86 -16.77
C ARG A 127 2.40 3.99 -17.91
N ALA A 128 1.15 3.62 -17.90
CA ALA A 128 0.55 2.81 -18.94
C ALA A 128 -0.59 3.57 -19.63
N VAL A 129 -0.70 3.37 -20.93
CA VAL A 129 -1.83 3.83 -21.75
C VAL A 129 -2.37 2.60 -22.47
N SER A 130 -3.66 2.33 -22.31
CA SER A 130 -4.35 1.24 -22.99
C SER A 130 -5.36 1.82 -23.97
N GLU A 131 -5.15 1.55 -25.25
CA GLU A 131 -6.07 1.93 -26.33
C GLU A 131 -6.62 0.66 -26.99
N GLY A 132 -7.94 0.63 -27.18
CA GLY A 132 -8.64 -0.50 -27.76
C GLY A 132 -8.58 -0.50 -29.29
N PHE A 133 -8.37 -1.67 -29.88
CA PHE A 133 -8.40 -1.87 -31.34
C PHE A 133 -9.28 -3.06 -31.70
N GLY A 134 -9.84 -3.07 -32.92
CA GLY A 134 -10.71 -4.16 -33.38
C GLY A 134 -11.98 -4.26 -32.54
N ASN A 135 -12.19 -5.40 -31.87
CA ASN A 135 -13.38 -5.64 -31.04
C ASN A 135 -13.45 -4.76 -29.77
N LYS A 136 -12.39 -3.99 -29.49
CA LYS A 136 -12.33 -3.01 -28.40
C LYS A 136 -12.23 -1.58 -28.91
N ALA A 137 -12.45 -1.33 -30.20
CA ALA A 137 -12.27 0.00 -30.78
C ALA A 137 -13.19 1.07 -30.15
N ASP A 138 -14.32 0.65 -29.56
CA ASP A 138 -15.26 1.52 -28.86
C ASP A 138 -14.97 1.64 -27.35
N ASP A 139 -13.98 0.91 -26.82
CA ASP A 139 -13.56 1.03 -25.41
C ASP A 139 -12.85 2.38 -25.20
N PRO A 140 -13.08 3.08 -24.08
CA PRO A 140 -12.37 4.30 -23.77
C PRO A 140 -10.87 4.02 -23.59
N VAL A 141 -10.03 4.99 -23.98
CA VAL A 141 -8.61 4.98 -23.64
C VAL A 141 -8.48 5.10 -22.13
N THR A 142 -7.75 4.18 -21.51
CA THR A 142 -7.45 4.24 -20.08
C THR A 142 -5.98 4.55 -19.87
N THR A 143 -5.68 5.28 -18.79
CA THR A 143 -4.30 5.50 -18.36
C THR A 143 -4.14 5.15 -16.91
N GLU A 144 -2.98 4.60 -16.57
CA GLU A 144 -2.70 4.09 -15.23
C GLU A 144 -1.30 4.51 -14.78
N LEU A 145 -1.18 4.78 -13.49
CA LEU A 145 0.08 4.89 -12.78
C LEU A 145 0.30 3.63 -11.96
N GLU A 146 1.47 3.00 -12.11
CA GLU A 146 1.89 1.89 -11.27
C GLU A 146 3.20 2.25 -10.55
N LEU A 147 3.19 2.24 -9.22
CA LEU A 147 4.37 2.44 -8.40
C LEU A 147 4.73 1.13 -7.69
N ARG A 148 5.97 0.68 -7.89
CA ARG A 148 6.57 -0.43 -7.15
C ARG A 148 7.74 0.11 -6.35
N ALA A 149 7.72 -0.05 -5.05
CA ALA A 149 8.78 0.44 -4.19
C ALA A 149 9.17 -0.60 -3.14
N SER A 150 10.37 -0.47 -2.60
CA SER A 150 10.76 -1.20 -1.40
C SER A 150 11.79 -0.41 -0.62
N TRP A 151 11.76 -0.55 0.70
CA TRP A 151 12.66 0.13 1.64
C TRP A 151 12.84 -0.71 2.90
N SER A 152 13.90 -0.43 3.64
CA SER A 152 14.14 -1.03 4.96
C SER A 152 13.66 -0.06 6.04
N PRO A 153 12.65 -0.41 6.85
CA PRO A 153 12.22 0.41 7.97
C PRO A 153 13.26 0.37 9.10
N ALA A 154 13.51 1.51 9.75
CA ALA A 154 14.47 1.59 10.86
C ALA A 154 13.86 1.17 12.21
N GLN A 155 12.53 1.09 12.31
CA GLN A 155 11.78 0.88 13.53
C GLN A 155 10.90 -0.39 13.45
N GLU A 156 10.58 -1.00 14.59
CA GLU A 156 9.68 -2.17 14.65
C GLU A 156 8.20 -1.79 14.47
N ASP A 157 7.83 -0.58 14.89
CA ASP A 157 6.49 -0.05 14.68
C ASP A 157 6.38 0.46 13.26
N LEU A 158 5.50 -0.15 12.48
CA LEU A 158 5.33 0.14 11.06
C LEU A 158 4.09 0.98 10.78
N SER A 159 3.36 1.45 11.80
CA SER A 159 2.15 2.24 11.60
C SER A 159 2.40 3.51 10.78
N GLY A 160 3.52 4.21 10.99
CA GLY A 160 3.89 5.37 10.16
C GLY A 160 4.17 5.01 8.69
N HIS A 161 4.76 3.84 8.43
CA HIS A 161 4.98 3.36 7.07
C HIS A 161 3.67 2.96 6.37
N VAL A 162 2.71 2.40 7.10
CA VAL A 162 1.38 2.09 6.56
C VAL A 162 0.62 3.38 6.24
N ALA A 163 0.65 4.37 7.13
CA ALA A 163 0.03 5.66 6.91
C ALA A 163 0.63 6.39 5.68
N ALA A 164 1.96 6.38 5.54
CA ALA A 164 2.63 6.94 4.38
C ALA A 164 2.25 6.25 3.06
N TRP A 165 2.14 4.92 3.08
CA TRP A 165 1.68 4.15 1.92
C TRP A 165 0.20 4.45 1.58
N CYS A 166 -0.65 4.63 2.59
CA CYS A 166 -2.03 5.07 2.43
C CYS A 166 -2.13 6.46 1.78
N ASP A 167 -1.33 7.42 2.25
CA ASP A 167 -1.28 8.77 1.69
C ASP A 167 -0.80 8.77 0.24
N LEU A 168 0.22 7.96 -0.09
CA LEU A 168 0.65 7.75 -1.47
C LEU A 168 -0.52 7.29 -2.35
N MET A 169 -1.30 6.30 -1.91
CA MET A 169 -2.45 5.80 -2.69
C MET A 169 -3.52 6.88 -2.87
N CYS A 170 -3.79 7.68 -1.83
CA CYS A 170 -4.73 8.79 -1.94
C CYS A 170 -4.24 9.87 -2.90
N LEU A 171 -2.96 10.26 -2.85
CA LEU A 171 -2.37 11.23 -3.77
C LEU A 171 -2.44 10.71 -5.23
N ALA A 172 -2.08 9.45 -5.44
CA ALA A 172 -2.21 8.79 -6.74
C ALA A 172 -3.67 8.67 -7.20
N ALA A 173 -4.63 8.56 -6.29
CA ALA A 173 -6.07 8.59 -6.59
C ALA A 173 -6.65 10.01 -6.75
N GLY A 174 -5.83 11.07 -6.70
CA GLY A 174 -6.30 12.46 -6.76
C GLY A 174 -7.17 12.85 -5.54
N ILE A 175 -7.00 12.18 -4.41
CA ILE A 175 -7.64 12.52 -3.15
C ILE A 175 -6.73 13.47 -2.36
N PRO A 176 -7.19 14.69 -2.03
CA PRO A 176 -6.35 15.64 -1.32
C PRO A 176 -5.98 15.14 0.08
N PRO A 177 -4.81 15.54 0.61
CA PRO A 177 -4.45 15.26 1.98
C PRO A 177 -5.44 15.91 2.95
N LEU A 178 -5.67 15.27 4.09
CA LEU A 178 -6.49 15.86 5.13
C LEU A 178 -5.79 17.08 5.75
N PRO A 179 -6.54 18.11 6.18
CA PRO A 179 -5.97 19.17 6.98
C PRO A 179 -5.37 18.60 8.29
N PRO A 180 -4.33 19.23 8.86
CA PRO A 180 -3.61 18.72 10.04
C PRO A 180 -4.49 18.38 11.27
N ASP A 181 -5.71 18.92 11.36
CA ASP A 181 -6.59 18.82 12.53
C ASP A 181 -7.82 17.90 12.36
N VAL A 182 -7.89 17.10 11.29
CA VAL A 182 -9.03 16.18 11.07
C VAL A 182 -8.57 14.74 11.26
N ALA A 183 -8.70 14.23 12.49
CA ALA A 183 -8.67 12.79 12.74
C ALA A 183 -9.88 12.15 12.04
N ALA A 184 -9.67 11.03 11.36
CA ALA A 184 -10.73 10.28 10.69
C ALA A 184 -11.81 9.89 11.71
N LEU A 185 -13.01 10.45 11.57
CA LEU A 185 -14.16 10.05 12.38
C LEU A 185 -14.52 8.60 12.03
N PRO A 186 -14.57 7.67 12.99
CA PRO A 186 -14.93 6.29 12.70
C PRO A 186 -16.35 6.24 12.14
N ARG A 187 -16.51 5.68 10.94
CA ARG A 187 -17.84 5.29 10.44
C ARG A 187 -18.35 4.16 11.34
N ARG A 188 -19.44 4.42 12.04
CA ARG A 188 -20.18 3.41 12.78
C ARG A 188 -20.66 2.37 11.75
N ARG A 189 -20.12 1.15 11.81
CA ARG A 189 -20.71 0.00 11.13
C ARG A 189 -22.13 -0.14 11.67
N ASP A 190 -23.13 0.17 10.87
CA ASP A 190 -24.48 -0.26 11.15
C ASP A 190 -24.54 -1.77 10.85
N ASP A 191 -24.41 -2.58 11.90
CA ASP A 191 -24.73 -4.00 11.81
C ASP A 191 -26.20 -4.11 11.38
N PRO A 192 -26.54 -4.86 10.32
CA PRO A 192 -27.93 -5.17 10.03
C PRO A 192 -28.45 -6.07 11.15
N GLU A 193 -29.16 -5.45 12.09
CA GLU A 193 -29.83 -6.12 13.19
C GLU A 193 -30.76 -7.20 12.64
N SER A 194 -30.52 -8.41 13.13
CA SER A 194 -31.27 -9.63 12.89
C SER A 194 -32.76 -9.46 13.18
N ASP A 195 -33.58 -9.28 12.14
CA ASP A 195 -35.03 -9.32 12.28
C ASP A 195 -35.58 -10.72 11.96
N ARG A 196 -36.16 -11.33 13.00
CA ARG A 196 -37.23 -12.36 13.01
C ARG A 196 -36.87 -13.84 12.93
N THR A 197 -36.66 -14.41 14.11
CA THR A 197 -37.40 -15.62 14.51
C THR A 197 -38.60 -15.20 15.38
N LYS A 198 -39.82 -15.40 14.86
CA LYS A 198 -40.95 -15.94 15.63
C LYS A 198 -42.08 -16.39 14.71
#